data_AF-A0AA88U231-F1
#
_entry.id   AF-A0AA88U231-F1
#
_cell.length_a   1.000
_cell.length_b   1.000
_cell.length_c   1.000
_cell.angle_alpha   90.00
_cell.angle_beta   90.00
_cell.angle_gamma   90.00
#
_symmetry.space_group_name_H-M   'P 1'
#
loop_
_entity.id
_entity.type
_entity.pdbx_description
1 polymer ?
#
loop_
_entity_poly.entity_id
_entity_poly.type
_entity_poly.pdbx_seq_one_letter_code
_entity_poly.pdbx_strand_id
1 'polypeptide(L)'
;MASVKRLLYDTLDDLEEGKLKRFKSFLREDGPIPASVLGKADATDTVDQMLDCLGPESAVKITLDILKKMNQNQLAKCLEDKHTEVVLSFGSEKKHTEGNPVADIGLRLPLYS
;
A
#
# COMPACT_ATOMS: atom_id res chain seq x y z
N MET A 1 -5.97 -14.53 -8.37
CA MET A 1 -5.02 -13.40 -8.49
C MET A 1 -5.83 -12.11 -8.45
N ALA A 2 -5.67 -11.28 -7.42
CA ALA A 2 -6.26 -9.95 -7.44
C ALA A 2 -5.48 -9.08 -8.43
N SER A 3 -6.17 -8.48 -9.41
CA SER A 3 -5.54 -7.52 -10.32
C SER A 3 -5.21 -6.25 -9.54
N VAL A 4 -4.07 -5.61 -9.85
CA VAL A 4 -3.64 -4.33 -9.25
C VAL A 4 -4.76 -3.29 -9.28
N LYS A 5 -5.54 -3.27 -10.36
CA LYS A 5 -6.76 -2.45 -10.49
C LYS A 5 -7.76 -2.64 -9.35
N ARG A 6 -8.11 -3.89 -9.04
CA ARG A 6 -9.10 -4.19 -8.00
C ARG A 6 -8.55 -3.85 -6.62
N LEU A 7 -7.25 -4.05 -6.41
CA LEU A 7 -6.58 -3.71 -5.16
C LEU A 7 -6.61 -2.20 -4.88
N LEU A 8 -6.28 -1.39 -5.89
CA LEU A 8 -6.37 0.07 -5.81
C LEU A 8 -7.81 0.53 -5.60
N TYR A 9 -8.76 -0.09 -6.32
CA TYR A 9 -10.18 0.22 -6.18
C TYR A 9 -10.68 0.01 -4.74
N ASP A 10 -10.44 -1.17 -4.17
CA ASP A 10 -10.82 -1.53 -2.80
C ASP A 10 -10.22 -0.55 -1.78
N THR A 11 -8.98 -0.12 -2.00
CA THR A 11 -8.30 0.85 -1.12
C THR A 11 -8.93 2.25 -1.22
N LEU A 12 -9.32 2.66 -2.43
CA LEU A 12 -9.95 3.96 -2.71
C LEU A 12 -11.43 4.01 -2.33
N ASP A 13 -12.10 2.87 -2.32
CA ASP A 13 -13.49 2.72 -1.84
C ASP A 13 -13.57 2.79 -0.31
N ASP A 14 -12.56 2.22 0.39
CA ASP A 14 -12.42 2.30 1.85
C ASP A 14 -12.03 3.71 2.35
N LEU A 15 -11.56 4.58 1.43
CA LEU A 15 -11.30 5.99 1.71
C LEU A 15 -12.61 6.78 1.81
N GLU A 16 -12.83 7.43 2.96
CA GLU A 16 -13.92 8.40 3.12
C GLU A 16 -13.88 9.50 2.02
N GLU A 17 -15.05 9.95 1.57
CA GLU A 17 -15.22 10.94 0.50
C GLU A 17 -14.34 12.20 0.69
N GLY A 18 -14.20 12.67 1.94
CA GLY A 18 -13.34 13.81 2.27
C GLY A 18 -11.86 13.57 2.00
N LYS A 19 -11.39 12.34 2.24
CA LYS A 19 -10.02 11.92 1.94
C LYS A 19 -9.86 11.62 0.45
N LEU A 20 -10.83 10.99 -0.19
CA LEU A 20 -10.81 10.76 -1.64
C LEU A 20 -10.68 12.09 -2.41
N LYS A 21 -11.37 13.14 -1.96
CA LYS A 21 -11.24 14.49 -2.55
C LYS A 21 -9.81 15.04 -2.44
N ARG A 22 -9.17 14.90 -1.28
CA ARG A 22 -7.77 15.31 -1.09
C ARG A 22 -6.82 14.46 -1.92
N PHE A 23 -7.04 13.15 -1.99
CA PHE A 23 -6.26 12.23 -2.81
C PHE A 23 -6.27 12.66 -4.29
N LYS A 24 -7.45 13.00 -4.82
CA LYS A 24 -7.59 13.57 -6.17
C LYS A 24 -6.85 14.90 -6.32
N SER A 25 -6.86 15.78 -5.32
CA SER A 25 -6.05 17.01 -5.36
C SER A 25 -4.55 16.73 -5.46
N PHE A 26 -4.03 15.77 -4.70
CA PHE A 26 -2.62 15.37 -4.79
C PHE A 26 -2.29 14.74 -6.15
N LEU A 27 -3.17 13.89 -6.68
CA LEU A 27 -2.99 13.34 -8.04
C LEU A 27 -2.97 14.42 -9.12
N ARG A 28 -3.73 15.49 -8.94
CA ARG A 28 -3.71 16.64 -9.85
C ARG A 28 -2.40 17.43 -9.77
N GLU A 29 -1.78 17.47 -8.60
CA GLU A 29 -0.60 18.32 -8.34
C GLU A 29 0.72 17.57 -8.59
N ASP A 30 0.82 16.31 -8.13
CA ASP A 30 1.98 15.42 -8.26
C ASP A 30 1.90 14.49 -9.50
N GLY A 31 0.71 14.31 -10.09
CA GLY A 31 0.48 13.31 -11.13
C GLY A 31 0.48 13.85 -12.56
N PRO A 32 0.71 12.99 -13.57
CA PRO A 32 0.66 13.36 -14.99
C PRO A 32 -0.77 13.52 -15.53
N ILE A 33 -1.80 13.32 -14.69
CA ILE A 33 -3.20 13.28 -15.12
C ILE A 33 -3.77 14.71 -15.15
N PRO A 34 -4.31 15.17 -16.28
CA PRO A 34 -4.85 16.51 -16.39
C PRO A 34 -6.06 16.73 -15.48
N ALA A 35 -6.05 17.86 -14.77
CA ALA A 35 -7.12 18.29 -13.85
C ALA A 35 -8.53 18.26 -14.47
N SER A 36 -8.62 18.52 -15.78
CA SER A 36 -9.88 18.53 -16.54
C SER A 36 -10.58 17.18 -16.54
N VAL A 37 -9.82 16.10 -16.43
CA VAL A 37 -10.35 14.73 -16.44
C VAL A 37 -10.71 14.30 -15.01
N LEU A 38 -9.85 14.64 -14.05
CA LEU A 38 -10.02 14.26 -12.63
C LEU A 38 -11.20 14.96 -11.93
N GLY A 39 -11.62 16.13 -12.41
CA GLY A 39 -12.70 16.91 -11.79
C GLY A 39 -14.08 16.23 -11.82
N LYS A 40 -14.31 15.32 -12.78
CA LYS A 40 -15.53 14.49 -12.89
C LYS A 40 -15.26 13.00 -12.63
N ALA A 41 -14.00 12.63 -12.45
CA ALA A 41 -13.60 11.24 -12.25
C ALA A 41 -14.10 10.73 -10.89
N ASP A 42 -14.77 9.58 -10.95
CA ASP A 42 -15.13 8.79 -9.79
C ASP A 42 -13.91 7.98 -9.28
N ALA A 43 -14.04 7.29 -8.14
CA ALA A 43 -12.94 6.49 -7.60
C ALA A 43 -12.42 5.47 -8.64
N THR A 44 -13.35 4.85 -9.39
CA THR A 44 -13.06 3.88 -10.45
C THR A 44 -12.29 4.50 -11.62
N ASP A 45 -12.75 5.66 -12.09
CA ASP A 45 -12.19 6.37 -13.25
C ASP A 45 -10.78 6.88 -12.94
N THR A 46 -10.58 7.32 -11.70
CA THR A 46 -9.27 7.73 -11.18
C THR A 46 -8.26 6.57 -11.23
N VAL A 47 -8.65 5.38 -10.76
CA VAL A 47 -7.79 4.19 -10.81
C VAL A 47 -7.46 3.80 -12.25
N ASP A 48 -8.45 3.83 -13.13
CA ASP A 48 -8.25 3.45 -14.54
C ASP A 48 -7.24 4.37 -15.23
N GLN A 49 -7.35 5.69 -15.01
CA GLN A 49 -6.39 6.66 -15.54
C GLN A 49 -4.99 6.52 -14.95
N MET A 50 -4.87 6.20 -13.66
CA MET A 50 -3.58 5.93 -13.07
C MET A 50 -2.91 4.73 -13.72
N LEU A 51 -3.67 3.66 -13.98
CA LEU A 51 -3.16 2.47 -14.64
C LEU A 51 -2.80 2.72 -16.10
N ASP A 52 -3.61 3.49 -16.82
CA ASP A 52 -3.43 3.80 -18.24
C ASP A 52 -2.22 4.72 -18.45
N CYS A 53 -2.08 5.78 -17.64
CA CYS A 53 -0.99 6.75 -17.77
C CYS A 53 0.35 6.27 -17.20
N LEU A 54 0.34 5.58 -16.06
CA LEU A 54 1.58 5.26 -15.31
C LEU A 54 1.94 3.77 -15.34
N GLY A 55 0.95 2.91 -15.58
CA GLY A 55 1.07 1.46 -15.44
C GLY A 55 0.78 0.96 -14.01
N PRO A 56 0.52 -0.35 -13.86
CA PRO A 56 0.08 -0.96 -12.61
C PRO A 56 1.05 -0.77 -11.44
N GLU A 57 2.35 -0.98 -11.63
CA GLU A 57 3.33 -0.83 -10.54
C GLU A 57 3.48 0.61 -10.08
N SER A 58 3.53 1.55 -11.03
CA SER A 58 3.67 2.98 -10.75
C SER A 58 2.42 3.53 -10.06
N ALA A 59 1.22 3.08 -10.47
CA ALA A 59 -0.03 3.46 -9.85
C ALA A 59 -0.07 3.07 -8.35
N VAL A 60 0.42 1.87 -8.00
CA VAL A 60 0.53 1.44 -6.60
C VAL A 60 1.49 2.32 -5.82
N LYS A 61 2.67 2.61 -6.36
CA LYS A 61 3.68 3.45 -5.69
C LYS A 61 3.15 4.86 -5.40
N ILE A 62 2.50 5.50 -6.37
CA ILE A 62 1.92 6.83 -6.19
C ILE A 62 0.77 6.78 -5.18
N THR A 63 -0.08 5.76 -5.24
CA THR A 63 -1.18 5.60 -4.27
C THR A 63 -0.63 5.48 -2.84
N LEU A 64 0.42 4.68 -2.64
CA LEU A 64 1.09 4.54 -1.35
C LEU A 64 1.69 5.87 -0.85
N ASP A 65 2.34 6.63 -1.72
CA ASP A 65 2.95 7.92 -1.37
C ASP A 65 1.89 8.95 -0.92
N ILE A 66 0.80 9.07 -1.68
CA ILE A 66 -0.29 9.99 -1.36
C ILE A 66 -1.01 9.57 -0.08
N LEU A 67 -1.26 8.27 0.11
CA LEU A 67 -1.84 7.74 1.35
C LEU A 67 -0.95 8.10 2.56
N LYS A 68 0.37 7.96 2.45
CA LYS A 68 1.33 8.36 3.50
C LYS A 68 1.31 9.88 3.74
N LYS A 69 1.32 10.70 2.69
CA LYS A 69 1.21 12.17 2.77
C LYS A 69 -0.07 12.62 3.50
N MET A 70 -1.16 11.87 3.33
CA MET A 70 -2.45 12.15 3.97
C MET A 70 -2.63 11.48 5.35
N ASN A 71 -1.56 10.90 5.90
CA ASN A 71 -1.56 10.18 7.17
C ASN A 71 -2.51 8.95 7.19
N GLN A 72 -2.79 8.36 6.02
CA GLN A 72 -3.52 7.10 5.85
C GLN A 72 -2.56 5.90 5.84
N ASN A 73 -1.70 5.83 6.86
CA ASN A 73 -0.64 4.83 6.95
C ASN A 73 -1.16 3.39 7.03
N GLN A 74 -2.35 3.19 7.61
CA GLN A 74 -2.97 1.86 7.70
C GLN A 74 -3.39 1.35 6.32
N LEU A 75 -4.09 2.17 5.54
CA LEU A 75 -4.47 1.83 4.16
C LEU A 75 -3.25 1.63 3.26
N ALA A 76 -2.21 2.47 3.42
CA ALA A 76 -0.95 2.28 2.71
C ALA A 76 -0.31 0.93 3.04
N LYS A 77 -0.27 0.53 4.32
CA LYS A 77 0.27 -0.76 4.72
C LYS A 77 -0.54 -1.93 4.16
N CYS A 78 -1.86 -1.86 4.20
CA CYS A 78 -2.71 -2.89 3.61
C CYS A 78 -2.51 -3.03 2.10
N LEU A 79 -2.36 -1.91 1.39
CA LEU A 79 -2.09 -1.91 -0.05
C LEU A 79 -0.72 -2.52 -0.36
N GLU A 80 0.31 -2.18 0.41
CA GLU A 80 1.67 -2.71 0.26
C GLU A 80 1.75 -4.20 0.57
N ASP A 81 1.06 -4.67 1.60
CA ASP A 81 1.00 -6.07 2.03
C ASP A 81 0.32 -6.94 0.96
N LYS A 82 -0.87 -6.52 0.49
CA LYS A 82 -1.60 -7.19 -0.60
C LYS A 82 -0.79 -7.20 -1.91
N HIS A 83 -0.04 -6.15 -2.20
CA HIS A 83 0.85 -6.10 -3.38
C HIS A 83 2.08 -7.00 -3.20
N THR A 84 2.64 -7.07 -2.00
CA THR A 84 3.80 -7.89 -1.66
C THR A 84 3.44 -9.37 -1.66
N GLU A 85 2.26 -9.77 -1.21
CA GLU A 85 1.78 -11.16 -1.25
C GLU A 85 1.68 -11.70 -2.70
N VAL A 86 1.28 -10.84 -3.64
CA VAL A 86 1.28 -11.15 -5.09
C VAL A 86 2.70 -11.36 -5.61
N VAL A 87 3.71 -10.65 -5.08
CA VAL A 87 5.12 -10.75 -5.48
C VAL A 87 5.85 -11.90 -4.77
N LEU A 88 5.54 -12.17 -3.50
CA LEU A 88 6.15 -13.22 -2.67
C LEU A 88 5.75 -14.63 -3.10
N SER A 89 4.73 -14.77 -3.95
CA SER A 89 4.40 -16.01 -4.64
C SER A 89 5.52 -16.54 -5.55
N PHE A 90 6.59 -15.75 -5.78
CA PHE A 90 7.79 -16.19 -6.50
C PHE A 90 9.11 -16.07 -5.70
N GLY A 91 9.07 -15.73 -4.40
CA GLY A 91 10.31 -15.61 -3.64
C GLY A 91 10.16 -15.27 -2.15
N SER A 92 10.40 -16.29 -1.33
CA SER A 92 11.02 -16.21 0.01
C SER A 92 10.25 -15.46 1.12
N GLU A 93 9.52 -16.27 1.88
CA GLU A 93 9.36 -16.17 3.34
C GLU A 93 10.59 -15.55 4.03
N LYS A 94 10.45 -14.41 4.76
CA LYS A 94 10.99 -14.15 6.12
C LYS A 94 10.31 -12.97 6.85
N LYS A 95 9.50 -13.36 7.85
CA LYS A 95 9.44 -12.88 9.25
C LYS A 95 8.96 -11.46 9.57
N HIS A 96 7.68 -11.35 9.88
CA HIS A 96 7.20 -10.46 10.94
C HIS A 96 7.23 -11.25 12.27
N THR A 97 8.17 -10.93 13.14
CA THR A 97 8.00 -11.15 14.60
C THR A 97 8.42 -9.87 15.29
N GLU A 98 7.38 -9.09 15.55
CA GLU A 98 7.23 -8.07 16.58
C GLU A 98 7.92 -8.47 17.90
N GLY A 99 8.61 -7.52 18.52
CA GLY A 99 9.51 -7.78 19.63
C GLY A 99 8.84 -7.93 21.00
N ASN A 100 9.54 -8.60 21.92
CA ASN A 100 9.98 -8.02 23.20
C ASN A 100 10.98 -9.01 23.88
N PRO A 101 12.06 -8.56 24.53
CA PRO A 101 13.06 -9.40 25.16
C PRO A 101 12.75 -9.63 26.63
N VAL A 102 12.90 -10.86 27.13
CA VAL A 102 13.10 -11.11 28.56
C VAL A 102 14.32 -11.98 28.75
N ALA A 103 15.32 -11.39 29.38
CA ALA A 103 16.46 -12.09 29.93
C ALA A 103 15.97 -13.06 31.01
N ASP A 104 16.33 -14.34 30.88
CA ASP A 104 16.42 -15.24 32.03
C ASP A 104 17.83 -15.82 32.06
N ILE A 105 18.60 -15.32 33.02
CA ILE A 105 19.97 -15.71 33.33
C ILE A 105 19.85 -16.82 34.38
N GLY A 106 20.29 -18.04 34.09
CA GLY A 106 20.16 -19.14 35.05
C GLY A 106 21.01 -20.36 34.74
N LEU A 107 22.32 -20.26 35.00
CA LEU A 107 23.27 -21.30 35.45
C LEU A 107 22.82 -22.78 35.37
N ARG A 108 23.66 -23.68 34.80
CA ARG A 108 24.56 -24.60 35.57
C ARG A 108 24.96 -25.91 34.84
N LEU A 109 26.28 -25.98 34.57
CA LEU A 109 27.25 -27.10 34.51
C LEU A 109 27.19 -28.21 33.40
N PRO A 110 28.38 -28.69 32.94
CA PRO A 110 28.52 -29.79 32.00
C PRO A 110 28.74 -31.12 32.73
N LEU A 111 28.41 -32.24 32.08
CA LEU A 111 29.00 -33.54 32.43
C LEU A 111 29.54 -34.21 31.17
N TYR A 112 30.86 -34.35 31.19
CA TYR A 112 31.66 -35.30 30.44
C TYR A 112 31.05 -36.71 30.51
N SER A 113 31.09 -37.43 29.39
CA SER A 113 31.48 -38.84 29.38
C SER A 113 32.09 -39.24 28.06
#